data_AF-A0A946BGZ2-F1
#
_entry.id   AF-A0A946BGZ2-F1
#
_cell.length_a   1.000
_cell.length_b   1.000
_cell.length_c   1.000
_cell.angle_alpha   90.00
_cell.angle_beta   90.00
_cell.angle_gamma   90.00
#
_symmetry.space_group_name_H-M   'P 1'
#
loop_
_entity.id
_entity.type
_entity.pdbx_description
1 polymer ?
#
loop_
_entity_poly.entity_id
_entity_poly.type
_entity_poly.pdbx_seq_one_letter_code
_entity_poly.pdbx_strand_id
1 'polypeptide(L)'
;AEDDKSCTCGDYAKNHKKDPAFVCKHILAVENSVPENDIEPAKFLDKNTPKLKDGFLKNIKGKDFVLYAGVLDLATQKGLLKLEVELLQFPTKENGNEAICRAVAEDKSGAVFSDIGDSNPNNCTPMIAKHLIRMASTRAKGRCLRDMCNIGIACLEELSDLDDVMGSGSAKKTTRKPAAPKAKPKVAEKKTEEKKPETEKASKPAQKVNSKSTNTKATKPKVSKQEQGTPSFSEAQKRAIYNLSRRRGISVESLDNLVMEDYGKTLDDLSSAEASDLIRSLQQAA
;
A
#
# COMPACT_ATOMS: atom_id res chain seq x y z
N ALA A 1 10.43 -47.87 -14.44
CA ALA A 1 11.60 -47.12 -13.95
C ALA A 1 12.13 -47.86 -12.73
N GLU A 2 13.19 -47.40 -12.08
CA GLU A 2 13.41 -47.78 -10.69
C GLU A 2 12.55 -46.85 -9.82
N ASP A 3 11.53 -47.42 -9.17
CA ASP A 3 10.61 -46.63 -8.35
C ASP A 3 11.24 -46.39 -6.97
N ASP A 4 11.62 -45.14 -6.68
CA ASP A 4 12.23 -44.71 -5.40
C ASP A 4 11.22 -44.81 -4.24
N LYS A 5 11.06 -46.03 -3.71
CA LYS A 5 10.16 -46.39 -2.61
C LYS A 5 10.58 -45.73 -1.28
N SER A 6 10.18 -44.48 -1.10
CA SER A 6 10.52 -43.66 0.08
C SER A 6 9.39 -43.60 1.13
N CYS A 7 9.77 -43.45 2.41
CA CYS A 7 8.81 -43.31 3.51
C CYS A 7 9.31 -42.33 4.58
N THR A 8 8.39 -41.54 5.14
CA THR A 8 8.68 -40.54 6.18
C THR A 8 8.82 -41.09 7.60
N CYS A 9 8.70 -42.41 7.80
CA CYS A 9 8.70 -43.00 9.14
C CYS A 9 10.11 -43.13 9.74
N GLY A 10 10.16 -43.16 11.08
CA GLY A 10 11.42 -43.23 11.83
C GLY A 10 12.25 -44.50 11.59
N ASP A 11 11.63 -45.61 11.19
CA ASP A 11 12.36 -46.86 10.90
C ASP A 11 13.03 -46.81 9.52
N TYR A 12 12.33 -46.28 8.51
CA TYR A 12 12.89 -46.05 7.18
C TYR A 12 14.06 -45.05 7.26
N ALA A 13 13.86 -43.90 7.91
CA ALA A 13 14.88 -42.86 8.05
C ALA A 13 16.16 -43.30 8.81
N LYS A 14 16.09 -44.35 9.64
CA LYS A 14 17.23 -44.96 10.33
C LYS A 14 17.95 -46.01 9.48
N ASN A 15 17.20 -46.87 8.78
CA ASN A 15 17.74 -48.09 8.19
C ASN A 15 18.06 -47.95 6.70
N HIS A 16 17.30 -47.15 5.94
CA HIS A 16 17.55 -46.87 4.53
C HIS A 16 18.95 -46.28 4.26
N LYS A 17 19.51 -45.57 5.26
CA LYS A 17 20.88 -45.03 5.21
C LYS A 17 21.99 -46.08 5.35
N LYS A 18 21.64 -47.33 5.68
CA LYS A 18 22.56 -48.46 5.84
C LYS A 18 22.33 -49.54 4.78
N ASP A 19 21.07 -49.71 4.40
CA ASP A 19 20.60 -50.63 3.38
C ASP A 19 19.61 -49.89 2.46
N PRO A 20 20.01 -49.52 1.24
CA PRO A 20 19.13 -48.86 0.28
C PRO A 20 17.91 -49.71 -0.13
N ALA A 21 17.95 -51.03 0.06
CA ALA A 21 16.82 -51.91 -0.19
C ALA A 21 15.86 -52.04 1.02
N PHE A 22 16.07 -51.27 2.10
CA PHE A 22 15.26 -51.37 3.31
C PHE A 22 13.80 -50.93 3.10
N VAL A 23 12.91 -51.92 2.97
CA VAL A 23 11.46 -51.70 2.93
C VAL A 23 10.91 -51.68 4.37
N CYS A 24 10.30 -50.56 4.78
CA CYS A 24 9.70 -50.44 6.11
C CYS A 24 8.28 -51.03 6.15
N LYS A 25 7.75 -51.29 7.36
CA LYS A 25 6.39 -51.85 7.55
C LYS A 25 5.27 -51.04 6.88
N HIS A 26 5.43 -49.73 6.67
CA HIS A 26 4.43 -48.92 5.99
C HIS A 26 4.48 -49.07 4.47
N ILE A 27 5.67 -49.21 3.87
CA ILE A 27 5.80 -49.51 2.44
C ILE A 27 5.27 -50.92 2.18
N LEU A 28 5.69 -51.91 2.99
CA LEU A 28 5.14 -53.28 2.94
C LEU A 28 3.61 -53.29 3.07
N ALA A 29 3.02 -52.46 3.93
CA ALA A 29 1.56 -52.38 4.06
C ALA A 29 0.88 -51.81 2.81
N VAL A 30 1.49 -50.84 2.12
CA VAL A 30 0.98 -50.31 0.83
C VAL A 30 1.15 -51.35 -0.27
N GLU A 31 2.32 -51.96 -0.42
CA GLU A 31 2.60 -52.99 -1.43
C GLU A 31 1.64 -54.19 -1.31
N ASN A 32 1.43 -54.70 -0.09
CA ASN A 32 0.48 -55.80 0.15
C ASN A 32 -1.00 -55.38 0.08
N SER A 33 -1.31 -54.10 -0.13
CA SER A 33 -2.68 -53.58 -0.33
C SER A 33 -3.04 -53.32 -1.80
N VAL A 34 -2.06 -53.37 -2.73
CA VAL A 34 -2.27 -53.07 -4.16
C VAL A 34 -1.89 -54.30 -5.00
N PRO A 35 -2.85 -55.20 -5.30
CA PRO A 35 -2.54 -56.55 -5.82
C PRO A 35 -1.92 -56.59 -7.23
N GLU A 36 -2.07 -55.53 -8.03
CA GLU A 36 -1.51 -55.43 -9.40
C GLU A 36 -0.47 -54.29 -9.55
N ASN A 37 -0.01 -53.71 -8.44
CA ASN A 37 0.94 -52.58 -8.42
C ASN A 37 0.46 -51.28 -9.11
N ASP A 38 -0.82 -51.21 -9.51
CA ASP A 38 -1.50 -50.02 -10.03
C ASP A 38 -1.69 -48.95 -8.94
N ILE A 39 -0.66 -48.13 -8.74
CA ILE A 39 -0.73 -46.94 -7.91
C ILE A 39 -1.30 -45.79 -8.77
N GLU A 40 -2.63 -45.61 -8.74
CA GLU A 40 -3.22 -44.41 -9.36
C GLU A 40 -2.62 -43.13 -8.74
N PRO A 41 -2.15 -42.16 -9.56
CA PRO A 41 -1.57 -40.94 -9.04
C PRO A 41 -2.65 -40.10 -8.35
N ALA A 42 -2.55 -40.00 -7.01
CA ALA A 42 -3.51 -39.28 -6.18
C ALA A 42 -3.72 -37.84 -6.69
N LYS A 43 -4.87 -37.59 -7.32
CA LYS A 43 -5.21 -36.29 -7.90
C LYS A 43 -5.55 -35.30 -6.79
N PHE A 44 -4.53 -34.67 -6.24
CA PHE A 44 -4.67 -33.56 -5.31
C PHE A 44 -5.60 -32.50 -5.91
N LEU A 45 -6.71 -32.24 -5.22
CA LEU A 45 -7.61 -31.16 -5.60
C LEU A 45 -6.91 -29.83 -5.28
N ASP A 46 -6.48 -29.11 -6.31
CA ASP A 46 -5.92 -27.78 -6.19
C ASP A 46 -6.85 -26.90 -5.36
N LYS A 47 -6.33 -26.36 -4.25
CA LYS A 47 -7.08 -25.43 -3.40
C LYS A 47 -7.37 -24.18 -4.21
N ASN A 48 -8.63 -24.03 -4.64
CA ASN A 48 -9.08 -22.90 -5.45
C ASN A 48 -8.72 -21.58 -4.74
N THR A 49 -7.64 -20.97 -5.22
CA THR A 49 -7.02 -19.80 -4.62
C THR A 49 -7.57 -18.58 -5.33
N PRO A 50 -8.25 -17.65 -4.62
CA PRO A 50 -8.87 -16.48 -5.25
C PRO A 50 -7.88 -15.69 -6.11
N LYS A 51 -8.20 -15.55 -7.41
CA LYS A 51 -7.35 -14.89 -8.41
C LYS A 51 -8.19 -13.98 -9.30
N LEU A 52 -7.64 -12.81 -9.61
CA LEU A 52 -8.18 -11.93 -10.65
C LEU A 52 -7.99 -12.63 -12.01
N LYS A 53 -8.99 -12.55 -12.88
CA LYS A 53 -8.91 -13.09 -14.25
C LYS A 53 -8.34 -12.03 -15.19
N ASP A 54 -7.40 -12.40 -16.05
CA ASP A 54 -6.66 -11.44 -16.91
C ASP A 54 -7.57 -10.63 -17.84
N GLY A 55 -8.72 -11.19 -18.26
CA GLY A 55 -9.74 -10.48 -19.05
C GLY A 55 -10.40 -9.28 -18.35
N PHE A 56 -10.14 -9.06 -17.05
CA PHE A 56 -10.52 -7.85 -16.32
C PHE A 56 -9.40 -6.79 -16.24
N LEU A 57 -8.18 -7.11 -16.70
CA LEU A 57 -7.09 -6.15 -16.84
C LEU A 57 -7.18 -5.46 -18.20
N LYS A 58 -6.91 -4.15 -18.23
CA LYS A 58 -6.84 -3.34 -19.44
C LYS A 58 -5.63 -2.42 -19.37
N ASN A 59 -4.65 -2.65 -20.24
CA ASN A 59 -3.60 -1.67 -20.46
C ASN A 59 -4.15 -0.49 -21.29
N ILE A 60 -3.92 0.73 -20.82
CA ILE A 60 -4.22 1.97 -21.54
C ILE A 60 -2.96 2.82 -21.53
N LYS A 61 -2.41 3.09 -22.72
CA LYS A 61 -1.22 3.94 -22.93
C LYS A 61 -0.02 3.53 -22.04
N GLY A 62 0.20 2.23 -21.83
CA GLY A 62 1.31 1.70 -21.02
C GLY A 62 1.05 1.62 -19.51
N LYS A 63 -0.18 1.86 -19.04
CA LYS A 63 -0.58 1.69 -17.63
C LYS A 63 -1.74 0.70 -17.51
N ASP A 64 -1.65 -0.20 -16.54
CA ASP A 64 -2.67 -1.21 -16.31
C ASP A 64 -3.77 -0.72 -15.37
N PHE A 65 -5.01 -0.98 -15.77
CA PHE A 65 -6.22 -0.72 -15.01
C PHE A 65 -7.03 -2.00 -14.85
N VAL A 66 -7.69 -2.14 -13.72
CA VAL A 66 -8.63 -3.24 -13.49
C VAL A 66 -10.06 -2.76 -13.77
N LEU A 67 -10.92 -3.62 -14.29
CA LEU A 67 -12.36 -3.36 -14.32
C LEU A 67 -12.97 -3.60 -12.94
N TYR A 68 -13.88 -2.73 -12.52
CA TYR A 68 -14.64 -2.88 -11.26
C TYR A 68 -15.27 -4.27 -11.13
N ALA A 69 -15.77 -4.83 -12.24
CA ALA A 69 -16.33 -6.19 -12.29
C ALA A 69 -15.33 -7.28 -11.85
N GLY A 70 -14.05 -7.14 -12.18
CA GLY A 70 -13.00 -8.09 -11.79
C GLY A 70 -12.59 -7.98 -10.32
N VAL A 71 -12.58 -6.74 -9.79
CA VAL A 71 -12.34 -6.51 -8.35
C VAL A 71 -13.50 -7.08 -7.53
N LEU A 72 -14.74 -6.91 -7.99
CA LEU A 72 -15.93 -7.48 -7.35
C LEU A 72 -15.96 -9.01 -7.43
N ASP A 73 -15.58 -9.60 -8.57
CA ASP A 73 -15.41 -11.05 -8.73
C ASP A 73 -14.34 -11.59 -7.74
N LEU A 74 -13.16 -10.96 -7.65
CA LEU A 74 -12.13 -11.36 -6.68
C LEU A 74 -12.57 -11.16 -5.22
N ALA A 75 -13.26 -10.07 -4.90
CA ALA A 75 -13.81 -9.85 -3.55
C ALA A 75 -14.81 -10.95 -3.18
N THR A 76 -15.66 -11.34 -4.13
CA THR A 76 -16.63 -12.44 -3.96
C THR A 76 -15.91 -13.78 -3.77
N GLN A 77 -14.88 -14.09 -4.58
CA GLN A 77 -14.03 -15.29 -4.40
C GLN A 77 -13.33 -15.31 -3.02
N LYS A 78 -12.84 -14.15 -2.55
CA LYS A 78 -12.25 -14.00 -1.21
C LYS A 78 -13.28 -14.20 -0.09
N GLY A 79 -14.53 -13.81 -0.32
CA GLY A 79 -15.65 -14.02 0.60
C GLY A 79 -16.24 -12.71 1.14
N LEU A 80 -16.41 -11.72 0.27
CA LEU A 80 -17.24 -10.53 0.52
C LEU A 80 -18.64 -10.97 0.95
N LEU A 81 -19.05 -10.61 2.17
CA LEU A 81 -20.40 -10.84 2.67
C LEU A 81 -21.33 -9.66 2.38
N LYS A 82 -20.79 -8.44 2.45
CA LYS A 82 -21.57 -7.21 2.47
C LYS A 82 -20.79 -6.04 1.88
N LEU A 83 -21.46 -5.21 1.08
CA LEU A 83 -20.93 -3.98 0.50
C LEU A 83 -21.98 -2.86 0.56
N GLU A 84 -21.87 -1.98 1.54
CA GLU A 84 -22.74 -0.81 1.71
C GLU A 84 -22.10 0.46 1.14
N VAL A 85 -22.95 1.42 0.76
CA VAL A 85 -22.51 2.79 0.43
C VAL A 85 -23.47 3.80 1.05
N GLU A 86 -22.89 4.74 1.77
CA GLU A 86 -23.53 5.90 2.37
C GLU A 86 -23.19 7.17 1.58
N LEU A 87 -24.15 8.07 1.38
CA LEU A 87 -23.91 9.39 0.78
C LEU A 87 -23.72 10.41 1.90
N LEU A 88 -22.47 10.76 2.20
CA LEU A 88 -22.09 11.69 3.25
C LEU A 88 -22.35 13.16 2.87
N GLN A 89 -22.20 13.49 1.58
CA GLN A 89 -22.45 14.84 1.08
C GLN A 89 -23.23 14.80 -0.24
N PHE A 90 -24.35 15.52 -0.28
CA PHE A 90 -25.11 15.79 -1.50
C PHE A 90 -24.46 16.94 -2.29
N PRO A 91 -24.41 16.88 -3.63
CA PRO A 91 -23.88 17.98 -4.44
C PRO A 91 -24.86 19.16 -4.45
N THR A 92 -24.41 20.33 -3.98
CA THR A 92 -25.19 21.58 -3.98
C THR A 92 -24.34 22.74 -4.52
N LYS A 93 -24.94 23.90 -4.84
CA LYS A 93 -24.18 25.01 -5.43
C LYS A 93 -23.15 25.58 -4.44
N GLU A 94 -23.43 25.48 -3.16
CA GLU A 94 -22.67 26.01 -2.04
C GLU A 94 -21.37 25.20 -1.80
N ASN A 95 -21.39 23.89 -2.07
CA ASN A 95 -20.21 23.02 -2.01
C ASN A 95 -19.56 22.76 -3.39
N GLY A 96 -19.85 23.60 -4.40
CA GLY A 96 -19.28 23.44 -5.75
C GLY A 96 -19.87 22.28 -6.56
N ASN A 97 -20.99 21.71 -6.10
CA ASN A 97 -21.62 20.47 -6.54
C ASN A 97 -20.75 19.24 -6.24
N GLU A 98 -20.17 19.17 -5.04
CA GLU A 98 -19.35 18.04 -4.61
C GLU A 98 -20.18 16.98 -3.90
N ALA A 99 -20.24 15.78 -4.49
CA ALA A 99 -20.82 14.58 -3.90
C ALA A 99 -19.72 13.74 -3.22
N ILE A 100 -19.98 13.25 -2.02
CA ILE A 100 -19.03 12.40 -1.26
C ILE A 100 -19.77 11.16 -0.76
N CYS A 101 -19.33 9.99 -1.20
CA CYS A 101 -19.82 8.69 -0.74
C CYS A 101 -18.77 7.99 0.14
N ARG A 102 -19.20 7.24 1.15
CA ARG A 102 -18.37 6.26 1.87
C ARG A 102 -18.85 4.86 1.55
N ALA A 103 -17.94 3.96 1.19
CA ALA A 103 -18.25 2.54 1.03
C ALA A 103 -17.69 1.74 2.21
N VAL A 104 -18.39 0.68 2.60
CA VAL A 104 -17.95 -0.28 3.62
C VAL A 104 -18.09 -1.68 3.06
N ALA A 105 -17.02 -2.46 3.11
CA ALA A 105 -16.99 -3.86 2.71
C ALA A 105 -16.65 -4.74 3.92
N GLU A 106 -17.41 -5.81 4.12
CA GLU A 106 -17.20 -6.78 5.21
C GLU A 106 -17.00 -8.17 4.61
N ASP A 107 -15.99 -8.89 5.09
CA ASP A 107 -15.65 -10.23 4.61
C ASP A 107 -15.98 -11.35 5.61
N LYS A 108 -15.91 -12.59 5.15
CA LYS A 108 -16.17 -13.80 5.95
C LYS A 108 -15.21 -14.05 7.11
N SER A 109 -14.13 -13.28 7.25
CA SER A 109 -13.24 -13.31 8.43
C SER A 109 -13.62 -12.27 9.48
N GLY A 110 -14.57 -11.39 9.19
CA GLY A 110 -14.91 -10.23 10.01
C GLY A 110 -14.01 -9.02 9.77
N ALA A 111 -13.17 -9.04 8.72
CA ALA A 111 -12.39 -7.88 8.34
C ALA A 111 -13.29 -6.83 7.68
N VAL A 112 -13.18 -5.58 8.12
CA VAL A 112 -13.97 -4.45 7.64
C VAL A 112 -13.06 -3.45 6.95
N PHE A 113 -13.35 -3.16 5.69
CA PHE A 113 -12.66 -2.17 4.86
C PHE A 113 -13.61 -1.00 4.62
N SER A 114 -13.12 0.24 4.58
CA SER A 114 -13.93 1.38 4.15
C SER A 114 -13.09 2.50 3.59
N ASP A 115 -13.49 3.03 2.44
CA ASP A 115 -12.90 4.22 1.82
C ASP A 115 -13.98 5.16 1.25
N ILE A 116 -13.58 6.38 0.91
CA ILE A 116 -14.41 7.48 0.46
C ILE A 116 -14.21 7.70 -1.04
N GLY A 117 -15.31 7.98 -1.76
CA GLY A 117 -15.32 8.38 -3.16
C GLY A 117 -15.90 9.78 -3.33
N ASP A 118 -15.12 10.66 -3.92
CA ASP A 118 -15.41 12.07 -4.17
C ASP A 118 -15.82 12.30 -5.64
N SER A 119 -16.70 13.27 -5.92
CA SER A 119 -17.10 13.61 -7.30
C SER A 119 -17.64 15.03 -7.39
N ASN A 120 -16.99 15.89 -8.19
CA ASN A 120 -17.42 17.24 -8.49
C ASN A 120 -17.19 17.56 -9.99
N PRO A 121 -17.78 18.64 -10.55
CA PRO A 121 -17.66 18.96 -11.98
C PRO A 121 -16.24 19.27 -12.48
N ASN A 122 -15.26 19.47 -11.59
CA ASN A 122 -13.86 19.70 -11.95
C ASN A 122 -13.05 18.40 -12.02
N ASN A 123 -13.53 17.31 -11.39
CA ASN A 123 -12.88 15.99 -11.38
C ASN A 123 -13.72 14.90 -12.08
N CYS A 124 -14.58 15.29 -13.01
CA CYS A 124 -15.41 14.42 -13.84
C CYS A 124 -15.48 14.95 -15.26
N THR A 125 -15.46 14.08 -16.27
CA THR A 125 -15.71 14.46 -17.66
C THR A 125 -17.14 15.01 -17.86
N PRO A 126 -17.40 15.87 -18.87
CA PRO A 126 -18.70 16.52 -19.07
C PRO A 126 -19.91 15.58 -19.22
N MET A 127 -19.70 14.34 -19.70
CA MET A 127 -20.75 13.31 -19.73
C MET A 127 -21.12 12.79 -18.33
N ILE A 128 -20.13 12.69 -17.44
CA ILE A 128 -20.26 12.17 -16.07
C ILE A 128 -20.73 13.26 -15.09
N ALA A 129 -20.48 14.53 -15.40
CA ALA A 129 -20.88 15.68 -14.58
C ALA A 129 -22.41 15.80 -14.29
N LYS A 130 -23.27 15.08 -15.04
CA LYS A 130 -24.72 14.95 -14.77
C LYS A 130 -25.06 13.86 -13.72
N HIS A 131 -24.06 13.10 -13.27
CA HIS A 131 -24.21 11.84 -12.55
C HIS A 131 -23.25 11.73 -11.35
N LEU A 132 -22.96 12.88 -10.71
CA LEU A 132 -21.91 13.02 -9.69
C LEU A 132 -22.02 12.00 -8.54
N ILE A 133 -23.23 11.79 -7.99
CA ILE A 133 -23.50 10.78 -6.95
C ILE A 133 -23.17 9.36 -7.41
N ARG A 134 -23.42 9.02 -8.69
CA ARG A 134 -23.08 7.70 -9.25
C ARG A 134 -21.56 7.53 -9.33
N MET A 135 -20.82 8.56 -9.74
CA MET A 135 -19.36 8.52 -9.79
C MET A 135 -18.73 8.48 -8.39
N ALA A 136 -19.21 9.28 -7.44
CA ALA A 136 -18.79 9.20 -6.03
C ALA A 136 -19.00 7.79 -5.47
N SER A 137 -20.17 7.17 -5.74
CA SER A 137 -20.46 5.79 -5.33
C SER A 137 -19.53 4.77 -5.98
N THR A 138 -19.26 4.89 -7.29
CA THR A 138 -18.30 4.02 -8.00
C THR A 138 -16.89 4.13 -7.41
N ARG A 139 -16.40 5.36 -7.16
CA ARG A 139 -15.11 5.64 -6.51
C ARG A 139 -15.02 5.03 -5.12
N ALA A 140 -16.05 5.21 -4.30
CA ALA A 140 -16.06 4.65 -2.95
C ALA A 140 -15.99 3.12 -2.99
N LYS A 141 -16.85 2.47 -3.80
CA LYS A 141 -16.90 1.00 -3.91
C LYS A 141 -15.59 0.42 -4.45
N GLY A 142 -15.08 0.96 -5.55
CA GLY A 142 -13.90 0.41 -6.20
C GLY A 142 -12.63 0.58 -5.37
N ARG A 143 -12.43 1.73 -4.69
CA ARG A 143 -11.34 1.92 -3.72
C ARG A 143 -11.44 0.91 -2.57
N CYS A 144 -12.59 0.86 -1.89
CA CYS A 144 -12.82 -0.04 -0.76
C CYS A 144 -12.64 -1.53 -1.11
N LEU A 145 -13.14 -1.97 -2.28
CA LEU A 145 -12.94 -3.35 -2.74
C LEU A 145 -11.50 -3.64 -3.19
N ARG A 146 -10.75 -2.64 -3.68
CA ARG A 146 -9.31 -2.81 -3.97
C ARG A 146 -8.50 -3.03 -2.71
N ASP A 147 -8.78 -2.29 -1.64
CA ASP A 147 -8.10 -2.45 -0.36
C ASP A 147 -8.34 -3.86 0.21
N MET A 148 -9.60 -4.30 0.24
CA MET A 148 -9.97 -5.70 0.56
C MET A 148 -9.26 -6.71 -0.35
N CYS A 149 -9.15 -6.41 -1.65
CA CYS A 149 -8.50 -7.30 -2.61
C CYS A 149 -6.97 -7.24 -2.57
N ASN A 150 -6.35 -6.27 -1.90
CA ASN A 150 -4.93 -5.91 -2.01
C ASN A 150 -4.50 -5.64 -3.48
N ILE A 151 -5.24 -4.78 -4.18
CA ILE A 151 -4.95 -4.36 -5.57
C ILE A 151 -4.48 -2.91 -5.60
N GLY A 152 -3.23 -2.68 -6.04
CA GLY A 152 -2.65 -1.33 -6.15
C GLY A 152 -2.97 -0.56 -7.43
N ILE A 153 -3.45 -1.22 -8.50
CA ILE A 153 -3.83 -0.57 -9.77
C ILE A 153 -5.26 -0.03 -9.71
N ALA A 154 -5.50 1.17 -10.25
CA ALA A 154 -6.81 1.82 -10.17
C ALA A 154 -7.89 1.07 -10.97
N CYS A 155 -9.15 1.18 -10.53
CA CYS A 155 -10.30 0.74 -11.31
C CYS A 155 -10.56 1.74 -12.45
N LEU A 156 -10.78 1.24 -13.66
CA LEU A 156 -11.01 2.07 -14.85
C LEU A 156 -12.22 3.00 -14.67
N GLU A 157 -13.28 2.51 -14.04
CA GLU A 157 -14.55 3.21 -13.83
C GLU A 157 -14.50 4.31 -12.75
N GLU A 158 -13.36 4.50 -12.07
CA GLU A 158 -13.14 5.60 -11.12
C GLU A 158 -12.55 6.85 -11.78
N LEU A 159 -11.89 6.65 -12.92
CA LEU A 159 -11.05 7.67 -13.54
C LEU A 159 -11.91 8.73 -14.22
N SER A 160 -11.60 9.99 -13.92
CA SER A 160 -12.26 11.17 -14.47
C SER A 160 -12.13 11.23 -16.00
N ASP A 161 -10.91 10.96 -16.45
CA ASP A 161 -10.38 11.17 -17.79
C ASP A 161 -9.20 10.20 -18.01
N LEU A 162 -9.02 9.70 -19.23
CA LEU A 162 -7.88 8.86 -19.64
C LEU A 162 -6.64 9.69 -19.99
N ASP A 163 -6.74 11.02 -19.92
CA ASP A 163 -5.62 11.94 -20.09
C ASP A 163 -5.00 12.39 -18.75
N ASP A 164 -5.75 12.40 -17.64
CA ASP A 164 -5.16 12.54 -16.28
C ASP A 164 -4.18 11.38 -15.99
N VAL A 165 -4.50 10.18 -16.50
CA VAL A 165 -3.65 8.99 -16.49
C VAL A 165 -2.28 9.22 -17.17
N MET A 166 -2.21 10.09 -18.18
CA MET A 166 -0.95 10.31 -18.92
C MET A 166 0.11 11.04 -18.10
N GLY A 167 -0.23 11.61 -16.95
CA GLY A 167 0.74 12.28 -16.07
C GLY A 167 1.43 13.45 -16.78
N SER A 168 0.65 14.31 -17.45
CA SER A 168 1.20 15.35 -18.31
C SER A 168 2.20 16.25 -17.57
N GLY A 169 3.40 16.41 -18.13
CA GLY A 169 4.40 17.42 -17.70
C GLY A 169 3.97 18.88 -17.94
N SER A 170 2.68 19.10 -18.20
CA SER A 170 2.04 20.39 -18.44
C SER A 170 1.49 20.94 -17.13
N ALA A 171 2.30 21.71 -16.41
CA ALA A 171 1.85 22.42 -15.21
C ALA A 171 0.63 23.32 -15.56
N LYS A 172 -0.56 22.86 -15.18
CA LYS A 172 -1.86 23.46 -15.53
C LYS A 172 -2.01 24.81 -14.82
N LYS A 173 -1.45 25.87 -15.43
CA LYS A 173 -1.35 27.23 -14.86
C LYS A 173 -2.69 27.65 -14.26
N THR A 174 -2.74 27.75 -12.94
CA THR A 174 -3.91 28.23 -12.21
C THR A 174 -4.06 29.73 -12.45
N THR A 175 -4.83 30.10 -13.47
CA THR A 175 -5.19 31.48 -13.79
C THR A 175 -6.14 32.05 -12.74
N ARG A 176 -5.58 32.36 -11.56
CA ARG A 176 -6.23 33.09 -10.47
C ARG A 176 -6.69 34.45 -10.99
N LYS A 177 -7.96 34.52 -11.40
CA LYS A 177 -8.63 35.76 -11.81
C LYS A 177 -8.56 36.76 -10.64
N PRO A 178 -8.00 37.98 -10.80
CA PRO A 178 -7.88 38.93 -9.71
C PRO A 178 -9.25 39.30 -9.13
N ALA A 179 -9.34 39.37 -7.80
CA ALA A 179 -10.52 39.85 -7.12
C ALA A 179 -10.65 41.38 -7.27
N ALA A 180 -11.82 41.86 -7.67
CA ALA A 180 -12.09 43.30 -7.76
C ALA A 180 -12.17 43.92 -6.34
N PRO A 181 -11.55 45.09 -6.09
CA PRO A 181 -11.60 45.74 -4.79
C PRO A 181 -13.01 46.28 -4.49
N LYS A 182 -13.45 46.13 -3.23
CA LYS A 182 -14.77 46.59 -2.77
C LYS A 182 -14.85 48.12 -2.71
N ALA A 183 -16.03 48.67 -3.01
CA ALA A 183 -16.29 50.10 -2.95
C ALA A 183 -16.27 50.64 -1.49
N LYS A 184 -15.94 51.93 -1.35
CA LYS A 184 -15.97 52.65 -0.07
C LYS A 184 -17.41 53.09 0.27
N PRO A 185 -17.88 52.95 1.52
CA PRO A 185 -19.09 53.63 1.98
C PRO A 185 -18.91 55.16 2.03
N LYS A 186 -19.99 55.92 1.79
CA LYS A 186 -20.07 57.36 2.11
C LYS A 186 -20.75 57.56 3.48
N VAL A 187 -20.42 58.67 4.14
CA VAL A 187 -21.00 59.09 5.43
C VAL A 187 -22.21 60.02 5.20
N ALA A 188 -23.23 59.91 6.05
CA ALA A 188 -24.28 60.90 6.27
C ALA A 188 -24.83 60.78 7.72
N GLU A 189 -25.47 61.82 8.24
CA GLU A 189 -26.03 61.91 9.60
C GLU A 189 -27.58 62.00 9.58
N LYS A 190 -28.36 61.96 10.67
CA LYS A 190 -28.12 61.95 12.14
C LYS A 190 -29.21 61.02 12.77
N LYS A 191 -29.85 61.13 13.95
CA LYS A 191 -29.91 62.05 15.11
C LYS A 191 -30.59 61.31 16.30
N THR A 192 -30.10 61.47 17.55
CA THR A 192 -30.84 61.20 18.83
C THR A 192 -31.38 59.75 19.06
N GLU A 193 -31.59 59.24 20.29
CA GLU A 193 -31.62 59.84 21.64
C GLU A 193 -31.01 58.89 22.72
N GLU A 194 -31.24 59.14 24.02
CA GLU A 194 -30.58 58.54 25.20
C GLU A 194 -30.95 57.04 25.45
N LYS A 195 -30.25 56.22 26.27
CA LYS A 195 -29.80 56.44 27.67
C LYS A 195 -28.73 55.44 28.16
N LYS A 196 -28.08 55.75 29.29
CA LYS A 196 -27.18 54.88 30.12
C LYS A 196 -27.63 54.98 31.61
N PRO A 197 -27.24 54.08 32.54
CA PRO A 197 -25.86 53.98 33.07
C PRO A 197 -25.38 52.51 33.35
N GLU A 198 -24.06 52.23 33.41
CA GLU A 198 -23.27 51.80 34.62
C GLU A 198 -23.28 50.26 34.90
N THR A 199 -22.15 49.54 34.80
CA THR A 199 -21.11 49.20 35.84
C THR A 199 -21.58 48.21 36.94
N GLU A 200 -20.76 47.32 37.52
CA GLU A 200 -19.31 47.39 37.78
C GLU A 200 -18.52 46.02 37.78
N LYS A 201 -17.26 46.09 38.21
CA LYS A 201 -16.08 45.18 38.11
C LYS A 201 -16.16 43.79 38.77
N ALA A 202 -15.23 42.93 38.31
CA ALA A 202 -14.46 41.91 39.08
C ALA A 202 -15.21 40.62 39.53
N SER A 203 -14.52 39.50 39.85
CA SER A 203 -13.10 39.31 40.16
C SER A 203 -12.48 37.98 39.68
N LYS A 204 -11.14 37.94 39.60
CA LYS A 204 -10.30 36.72 39.64
C LYS A 204 -9.67 36.63 41.04
N PRO A 205 -9.46 35.43 41.62
CA PRO A 205 -8.19 34.71 41.40
C PRO A 205 -8.38 33.20 41.12
N ALA A 206 -7.48 32.42 40.51
CA ALA A 206 -6.04 32.53 40.19
C ALA A 206 -5.04 31.99 41.26
N GLN A 207 -4.84 30.67 41.25
CA GLN A 207 -3.70 29.89 41.78
C GLN A 207 -3.61 28.63 40.87
N LYS A 208 -2.50 28.14 40.28
CA LYS A 208 -1.07 28.00 40.67
C LYS A 208 -0.94 27.21 41.99
N VAL A 209 -0.11 26.17 42.10
CA VAL A 209 1.35 26.08 41.85
C VAL A 209 1.65 24.66 41.28
N ASN A 210 2.45 24.50 40.22
CA ASN A 210 3.89 24.11 40.20
C ASN A 210 4.23 22.88 41.10
N SER A 211 5.15 21.97 40.80
CA SER A 211 6.24 21.93 39.80
C SER A 211 6.78 20.49 39.69
N LYS A 212 7.65 20.20 38.71
CA LYS A 212 9.10 19.93 38.93
C LYS A 212 9.72 19.10 37.81
N SER A 213 10.84 19.58 37.26
CA SER A 213 11.67 18.84 36.31
C SER A 213 12.60 17.86 37.04
N THR A 214 12.83 16.68 36.48
CA THR A 214 13.97 15.81 36.83
C THR A 214 14.70 15.37 35.58
N ASN A 215 15.87 15.97 35.38
CA ASN A 215 16.91 15.48 34.48
C ASN A 215 17.60 14.28 35.14
N THR A 216 17.62 13.12 34.48
CA THR A 216 18.43 11.98 34.93
C THR A 216 19.27 11.45 33.77
N LYS A 217 20.58 11.40 34.00
CA LYS A 217 21.64 11.00 33.09
C LYS A 217 22.18 9.63 33.52
N ALA A 218 22.93 8.98 32.62
CA ALA A 218 23.62 7.69 32.81
C ALA A 218 22.74 6.43 32.65
N THR A 219 23.27 5.26 32.27
CA THR A 219 24.70 4.89 32.13
C THR A 219 24.97 3.99 30.91
N LYS A 220 26.22 4.01 30.43
CA LYS A 220 26.76 3.02 29.48
C LYS A 220 26.83 1.63 30.13
N PRO A 221 26.77 0.57 29.32
CA PRO A 221 27.85 -0.43 29.35
C PRO A 221 28.95 -0.14 28.32
N LYS A 222 30.19 -0.48 28.68
CA LYS A 222 31.40 -0.50 27.84
C LYS A 222 32.19 -1.69 28.38
N VAL A 223 32.49 -2.73 27.61
CA VAL A 223 33.70 -2.93 26.77
C VAL A 223 33.51 -4.30 26.13
N SER A 224 33.70 -4.47 24.82
CA SER A 224 34.94 -5.05 24.27
C SER A 224 35.41 -4.34 22.99
N LYS A 225 36.73 -4.31 22.78
CA LYS A 225 37.36 -3.92 21.52
C LYS A 225 37.59 -5.18 20.68
N GLN A 226 37.43 -5.06 19.37
CA GLN A 226 38.30 -5.55 18.27
C GLN A 226 37.52 -5.35 16.94
N GLU A 227 38.12 -5.00 15.81
CA GLU A 227 39.51 -4.57 15.53
C GLU A 227 39.50 -3.47 14.44
N GLN A 228 40.62 -3.17 13.77
CA GLN A 228 40.70 -2.08 12.79
C GLN A 228 40.18 -2.49 11.40
N GLY A 229 39.35 -1.63 10.81
CA GLY A 229 38.87 -1.75 9.42
C GLY A 229 38.57 -0.37 8.83
N THR A 230 38.62 -0.25 7.51
CA THR A 230 38.33 0.98 6.76
C THR A 230 36.86 1.41 6.89
N PRO A 231 36.54 2.71 6.70
CA PRO A 231 35.19 3.22 6.92
C PRO A 231 34.22 2.79 5.81
N SER A 232 33.61 1.61 6.02
CA SER A 232 32.34 1.21 5.41
C SER A 232 31.35 2.37 5.46
N PHE A 233 30.56 2.53 4.40
CA PHE A 233 29.56 3.59 4.27
C PHE A 233 28.51 3.58 5.40
N SER A 234 27.77 4.68 5.55
CA SER A 234 26.80 4.81 6.64
C SER A 234 25.65 3.79 6.52
N GLU A 235 25.05 3.43 7.66
CA GLU A 235 23.93 2.48 7.69
C GLU A 235 22.72 2.96 6.85
N ALA A 236 22.57 4.28 6.67
CA ALA A 236 21.57 4.87 5.79
C ALA A 236 21.87 4.57 4.30
N GLN A 237 23.13 4.62 3.88
CA GLN A 237 23.56 4.21 2.54
C GLN A 237 23.37 2.70 2.34
N LYS A 238 23.71 1.87 3.34
CA LYS A 238 23.45 0.40 3.31
C LYS A 238 21.98 0.10 3.02
N ARG A 239 21.10 0.73 3.80
CA ARG A 239 19.64 0.59 3.66
C ARG A 239 19.14 1.17 2.32
N ALA A 240 19.75 2.21 1.77
CA ALA A 240 19.38 2.76 0.46
C ALA A 240 19.71 1.80 -0.69
N ILE A 241 20.93 1.24 -0.72
CA ILE A 241 21.40 0.32 -1.77
C ILE A 241 20.50 -0.93 -1.81
N TYR A 242 20.30 -1.63 -0.68
CA TYR A 242 19.46 -2.83 -0.67
C TYR A 242 18.00 -2.54 -1.07
N ASN A 243 17.43 -1.38 -0.69
CA ASN A 243 16.08 -1.01 -1.10
C ASN A 243 15.97 -0.70 -2.60
N LEU A 244 17.02 -0.14 -3.22
CA LEU A 244 17.08 0.06 -4.67
C LEU A 244 17.27 -1.28 -5.41
N SER A 245 18.20 -2.13 -4.95
CA SER A 245 18.42 -3.49 -5.48
C SER A 245 17.12 -4.30 -5.48
N ARG A 246 16.43 -4.35 -4.33
CA ARG A 246 15.17 -5.09 -4.17
C ARG A 246 14.02 -4.54 -5.02
N ARG A 247 13.95 -3.21 -5.25
CA ARG A 247 12.98 -2.60 -6.17
C ARG A 247 13.26 -2.93 -7.65
N ARG A 248 14.52 -3.19 -7.99
CA ARG A 248 14.98 -3.56 -9.34
C ARG A 248 14.96 -5.07 -9.60
N GLY A 249 14.61 -5.89 -8.60
CA GLY A 249 14.69 -7.35 -8.69
C GLY A 249 16.12 -7.92 -8.66
N ILE A 250 17.13 -7.09 -8.40
CA ILE A 250 18.54 -7.50 -8.33
C ILE A 250 18.75 -8.25 -7.01
N SER A 251 19.20 -9.51 -7.09
CA SER A 251 19.54 -10.35 -5.93
C SER A 251 20.77 -9.81 -5.20
N VAL A 252 21.00 -10.25 -3.96
CA VAL A 252 22.21 -9.84 -3.20
C VAL A 252 23.48 -10.30 -3.92
N GLU A 253 23.48 -11.52 -4.46
CA GLU A 253 24.59 -12.07 -5.24
C GLU A 253 24.84 -11.27 -6.53
N SER A 254 23.80 -10.85 -7.26
CA SER A 254 23.95 -10.00 -8.45
C SER A 254 24.40 -8.57 -8.10
N LEU A 255 24.02 -8.05 -6.93
CA LEU A 255 24.50 -6.76 -6.42
C LEU A 255 25.98 -6.82 -6.05
N ASP A 256 26.41 -7.87 -5.34
CA ASP A 256 27.81 -8.04 -4.96
C ASP A 256 28.71 -8.24 -6.20
N ASN A 257 28.23 -8.99 -7.22
CA ASN A 257 28.92 -9.10 -8.51
C ASN A 257 29.04 -7.74 -9.22
N LEU A 258 27.98 -6.92 -9.26
CA LEU A 258 27.99 -5.58 -9.86
C LEU A 258 28.99 -4.64 -9.15
N VAL A 259 29.06 -4.71 -7.81
CA VAL A 259 30.03 -3.93 -7.04
C VAL A 259 31.46 -4.43 -7.27
N MET A 260 31.65 -5.74 -7.43
CA MET A 260 32.95 -6.32 -7.77
C MET A 260 33.40 -5.94 -9.19
N GLU A 261 32.48 -5.77 -10.13
CA GLU A 261 32.74 -5.30 -11.50
C GLU A 261 33.06 -3.79 -11.55
N ASP A 262 32.21 -2.94 -10.97
CA ASP A 262 32.38 -1.47 -10.99
C ASP A 262 33.54 -0.98 -10.09
N TYR A 263 33.79 -1.62 -8.94
CA TYR A 263 34.69 -1.11 -7.89
C TYR A 263 35.79 -2.09 -7.42
N GLY A 264 35.78 -3.35 -7.87
CA GLY A 264 36.80 -4.35 -7.51
C GLY A 264 36.83 -4.75 -6.02
N LYS A 265 35.71 -4.60 -5.31
CA LYS A 265 35.57 -4.74 -3.85
C LYS A 265 34.27 -5.46 -3.48
N THR A 266 34.13 -5.88 -2.22
CA THR A 266 32.83 -6.31 -1.69
C THR A 266 31.95 -5.10 -1.36
N LEU A 267 30.63 -5.31 -1.25
CA LEU A 267 29.67 -4.29 -0.83
C LEU A 267 30.01 -3.67 0.54
N ASP A 268 30.69 -4.37 1.44
CA ASP A 268 31.02 -3.87 2.78
C ASP A 268 32.33 -3.08 2.86
N ASP A 269 33.19 -3.17 1.83
CA ASP A 269 34.48 -2.46 1.72
C ASP A 269 34.37 -1.11 0.99
N LEU A 270 33.19 -0.78 0.44
CA LEU A 270 32.92 0.48 -0.25
C LEU A 270 32.98 1.69 0.69
N SER A 271 33.63 2.76 0.24
CA SER A 271 33.60 4.05 0.93
C SER A 271 32.25 4.77 0.77
N SER A 272 32.00 5.76 1.64
CA SER A 272 30.82 6.64 1.55
C SER A 272 30.70 7.41 0.23
N ALA A 273 31.80 7.62 -0.52
CA ALA A 273 31.76 8.24 -1.84
C ALA A 273 31.24 7.24 -2.87
N GLU A 274 31.92 6.11 -3.03
CA GLU A 274 31.58 5.04 -3.97
C GLU A 274 30.15 4.52 -3.74
N ALA A 275 29.73 4.37 -2.49
CA ALA A 275 28.36 4.01 -2.13
C ALA A 275 27.30 5.02 -2.62
N SER A 276 27.64 6.31 -2.65
CA SER A 276 26.76 7.38 -3.11
C SER A 276 26.66 7.42 -4.63
N ASP A 277 27.74 7.05 -5.33
CA ASP A 277 27.75 6.93 -6.79
C ASP A 277 27.11 5.62 -7.28
N LEU A 278 27.26 4.50 -6.55
CA LEU A 278 26.46 3.29 -6.74
C LEU A 278 24.95 3.57 -6.56
N ILE A 279 24.56 4.36 -5.55
CA ILE A 279 23.16 4.80 -5.38
C ILE A 279 22.68 5.64 -6.58
N ARG A 280 23.54 6.45 -7.21
CA ARG A 280 23.21 7.21 -8.42
C ARG A 280 23.07 6.30 -9.65
N SER A 281 23.97 5.34 -9.84
CA SER A 281 23.87 4.32 -10.91
C SER A 281 22.55 3.52 -10.77
N LEU A 282 22.27 3.02 -9.56
CA LEU A 282 21.01 2.35 -9.19
C LEU A 282 19.77 3.28 -9.18
N GLN A 283 19.91 4.57 -9.49
CA GLN A 283 18.80 5.48 -9.78
C GLN A 283 18.69 5.82 -11.27
N GLN A 284 19.80 5.95 -11.99
CA GLN A 284 19.84 6.38 -13.40
C GLN A 284 19.57 5.26 -14.40
N ALA A 285 19.88 4.00 -14.09
CA ALA A 285 19.63 2.86 -14.98
C ALA A 285 18.14 2.42 -14.98
N ALA A 286 17.20 3.37 -15.02
CA ALA A 286 15.75 3.17 -14.83
C ALA A 286 14.94 3.41 -16.11
#